data_AF-A0A160FQ87-F1
#
_entry.id   AF-A0A160FQ87-F1
#
_cell.length_a   1.000
_cell.length_b   1.000
_cell.length_c   1.000
_cell.angle_alpha   90.00
_cell.angle_beta   90.00
_cell.angle_gamma   90.00
#
_symmetry.space_group_name_H-M   'P 1'
#
loop_
_entity.id
_entity.type
_entity.pdbx_description
1 polymer ?
#
loop_
_entity_poly.entity_id
_entity_poly.type
_entity_poly.pdbx_seq_one_letter_code
_entity_poly.pdbx_strand_id
1 'polypeptide(L)'
;MNLYETARELLRTEMAAQRIGVPELAARLQEMGAPEAVKSLSVKISRGRFQFSFVIQCLAAMGVETVTLQLPKRVDIMRSNGSTSTRRRPTAMKEARERERIGKKKSSAHESRRTSSDDGPTVESEQESTTVGS
;
A
#
# COMPACT_ATOMS: atom_id res chain seq x y z
N MET A 1 -26.73 13.62 1.64
CA MET A 1 -26.49 12.16 1.47
C MET A 1 -25.43 12.03 0.39
N ASN A 2 -24.29 11.37 0.66
CA ASN A 2 -23.23 11.27 -0.34
C ASN A 2 -23.53 10.09 -1.27
N LEU A 3 -23.38 10.25 -2.60
CA LEU A 3 -23.68 9.16 -3.56
C LEU A 3 -22.90 7.87 -3.25
N TYR A 4 -21.67 8.02 -2.75
CA TYR A 4 -20.83 6.88 -2.39
C TYR A 4 -21.37 6.11 -1.18
N GLU A 5 -22.06 6.78 -0.26
CA GLU A 5 -22.69 6.13 0.90
C GLU A 5 -23.83 5.23 0.46
N THR A 6 -24.71 5.74 -0.40
CA THR A 6 -25.81 4.97 -0.99
C THR A 6 -25.28 3.76 -1.77
N ALA A 7 -24.19 3.94 -2.52
CA ALA A 7 -23.58 2.85 -3.29
C ALA A 7 -23.03 1.72 -2.39
N ARG A 8 -22.33 2.04 -1.29
CA ARG A 8 -21.84 1.00 -0.37
C ARG A 8 -22.98 0.36 0.44
N GLU A 9 -24.02 1.12 0.77
CA GLU A 9 -25.18 0.62 1.52
C GLU A 9 -25.95 -0.41 0.72
N LEU A 10 -26.04 -0.24 -0.59
CA LEU A 10 -26.58 -1.25 -1.50
C LEU A 10 -25.88 -2.60 -1.32
N LEU A 11 -24.56 -2.63 -1.48
CA LEU A 11 -23.78 -3.86 -1.35
C LEU A 11 -23.88 -4.44 0.06
N ARG A 12 -23.83 -3.60 1.10
CA ARG A 12 -23.93 -4.08 2.48
C ARG A 12 -25.28 -4.68 2.82
N THR A 13 -26.36 -4.07 2.33
CA THR A 13 -27.72 -4.59 2.51
C THR A 13 -27.85 -5.96 1.87
N GLU A 14 -27.34 -6.11 0.65
CA GLU A 14 -27.39 -7.40 -0.05
C GLU A 14 -26.51 -8.45 0.62
N MET A 15 -25.28 -8.10 1.02
CA MET A 15 -24.42 -9.00 1.79
C MET A 15 -25.08 -9.46 3.09
N ALA A 16 -25.80 -8.56 3.78
CA ALA A 16 -26.54 -8.90 4.99
C ALA A 16 -27.74 -9.82 4.69
N ALA A 17 -28.47 -9.57 3.60
CA ALA A 17 -29.57 -10.42 3.15
C ALA A 17 -29.11 -11.86 2.85
N GLN A 18 -27.95 -11.98 2.20
CA GLN A 18 -27.32 -13.27 1.86
C GLN A 18 -26.52 -13.88 3.02
N ARG A 19 -26.43 -13.19 4.17
CA ARG A 19 -25.65 -13.58 5.36
C ARG A 19 -24.16 -13.84 5.07
N ILE A 20 -23.58 -13.14 4.10
CA ILE A 20 -22.17 -13.30 3.75
C ILE A 20 -21.30 -12.14 4.26
N GLY A 21 -20.09 -12.48 4.68
CA GLY A 21 -19.06 -11.50 5.06
C GLY A 21 -18.16 -11.12 3.88
N VAL A 22 -17.31 -10.12 4.09
CA VAL A 22 -16.29 -9.73 3.10
C VAL A 22 -15.31 -10.87 2.75
N PRO A 23 -14.86 -11.72 3.70
CA PRO A 23 -13.97 -12.84 3.38
C PRO A 23 -14.65 -13.88 2.47
N GLU A 24 -15.92 -14.18 2.73
CA GLU A 24 -16.72 -15.11 1.94
C GLU A 24 -16.97 -14.58 0.53
N LEU A 25 -17.31 -13.29 0.41
CA LEU A 25 -17.46 -12.64 -0.90
C LEU A 25 -16.17 -12.71 -1.73
N ALA A 26 -15.01 -12.51 -1.09
CA ALA A 26 -13.72 -12.61 -1.76
C ALA A 26 -13.45 -14.03 -2.30
N ALA A 27 -13.81 -15.07 -1.53
CA ALA A 27 -13.68 -16.46 -1.96
C ALA A 27 -14.57 -16.74 -3.18
N ARG A 28 -15.84 -16.33 -3.16
CA ARG A 28 -16.77 -16.52 -4.29
C ARG A 28 -16.36 -15.74 -5.53
N LEU A 29 -15.84 -14.52 -5.36
CA LEU A 29 -15.29 -13.74 -6.46
C LEU A 29 -14.07 -14.44 -7.10
N GLN A 30 -13.23 -15.08 -6.28
CA GLN A 30 -12.11 -15.88 -6.77
C GLN A 30 -12.58 -17.10 -7.56
N GLU A 31 -13.61 -17.81 -7.11
CA GLU A 31 -14.22 -18.94 -7.82
C GLU A 31 -14.82 -18.52 -9.18
N MET A 32 -15.35 -17.30 -9.28
CA MET A 32 -15.85 -16.71 -10.52
C MET A 32 -14.77 -16.18 -11.47
N GLY A 33 -13.48 -16.28 -11.10
CA GLY A 33 -12.37 -15.78 -11.91
C GLY A 33 -12.06 -14.28 -11.75
N ALA A 34 -12.61 -13.63 -10.71
CA ALA A 34 -12.35 -12.23 -10.35
C ALA A 34 -11.65 -12.14 -8.97
N PRO A 35 -10.39 -12.59 -8.84
CA PRO A 35 -9.72 -12.65 -7.54
C PRO A 35 -9.51 -11.25 -6.94
N GLU A 36 -10.13 -10.99 -5.80
CA GLU A 36 -9.94 -9.78 -5.02
C GLU A 36 -9.47 -10.12 -3.61
N ALA A 37 -8.38 -9.51 -3.15
CA ALA A 37 -7.91 -9.71 -1.79
C ALA A 37 -8.91 -9.15 -0.77
N VAL A 38 -9.19 -9.88 0.31
CA VAL A 38 -10.14 -9.48 1.38
C VAL A 38 -9.90 -8.06 1.90
N LYS A 39 -8.62 -7.66 2.05
CA LYS A 39 -8.23 -6.31 2.48
C LYS A 39 -8.57 -5.24 1.43
N SER A 40 -8.29 -5.51 0.15
CA SER A 40 -8.65 -4.63 -0.98
C SER A 40 -10.15 -4.45 -1.07
N LEU A 41 -10.89 -5.57 -0.98
CA LEU A 41 -12.34 -5.62 -1.04
C LEU A 41 -12.98 -4.80 0.09
N SER A 42 -12.50 -4.98 1.32
CA SER A 42 -12.97 -4.23 2.49
C SER A 42 -12.80 -2.72 2.32
N VAL A 43 -11.66 -2.28 1.77
CA VAL A 43 -11.37 -0.87 1.52
C VAL A 43 -12.25 -0.31 0.40
N LYS A 44 -12.43 -1.05 -0.70
CA LYS A 44 -13.29 -0.66 -1.83
C LYS A 44 -14.74 -0.47 -1.39
N ILE A 45 -15.29 -1.44 -0.65
CA ILE A 45 -16.66 -1.39 -0.12
C ILE A 45 -16.81 -0.24 0.87
N SER A 46 -15.87 -0.06 1.80
CA SER A 46 -15.98 0.97 2.84
C SER A 46 -15.97 2.40 2.27
N ARG A 47 -15.19 2.63 1.21
CA ARG A 47 -15.11 3.92 0.51
C ARG A 47 -16.32 4.21 -0.39
N GLY A 48 -17.02 3.17 -0.86
CA GLY A 48 -18.21 3.32 -1.72
C GLY A 48 -17.92 3.87 -3.13
N ARG A 49 -16.66 3.78 -3.57
CA ARG A 49 -16.19 4.34 -4.83
C ARG A 49 -15.57 3.23 -5.67
N PHE A 50 -16.42 2.55 -6.43
CA PHE A 50 -16.08 1.42 -7.29
C PHE A 50 -16.84 1.53 -8.61
N GLN A 51 -16.38 0.81 -9.63
CA GLN A 51 -17.08 0.71 -10.90
C GLN A 51 -18.37 -0.10 -10.74
N PHE A 52 -19.37 0.17 -11.58
CA PHE A 52 -20.62 -0.58 -11.55
C PHE A 52 -20.43 -2.06 -11.94
N SER A 53 -19.49 -2.35 -12.82
CA SER A 53 -19.09 -3.72 -13.18
C SER A 53 -18.69 -4.56 -11.96
N PHE A 54 -17.96 -3.98 -11.02
CA PHE A 54 -17.59 -4.64 -9.76
C PHE A 54 -18.83 -4.95 -8.90
N VAL A 55 -19.84 -4.07 -8.90
CA VAL A 55 -21.12 -4.34 -8.19
C VAL A 55 -21.81 -5.55 -8.81
N ILE A 56 -21.93 -5.59 -10.14
CA ILE A 56 -22.54 -6.73 -10.85
C ILE A 56 -21.79 -8.02 -10.51
N GLN A 57 -20.46 -8.00 -10.49
CA GLN A 57 -19.65 -9.17 -10.10
C GLN A 57 -19.96 -9.62 -8.67
N CYS A 58 -20.05 -8.70 -7.71
CA CYS A 58 -20.40 -9.05 -6.33
C CYS A 58 -21.82 -9.64 -6.24
N LEU A 59 -22.79 -9.05 -6.92
CA LEU A 59 -24.18 -9.54 -6.95
C LEU A 59 -24.25 -10.94 -7.58
N ALA A 60 -23.56 -11.15 -8.69
CA ALA A 60 -23.47 -12.45 -9.35
C ALA A 60 -22.79 -13.50 -8.45
N ALA A 61 -21.71 -13.15 -7.73
CA ALA A 61 -21.05 -14.02 -6.75
C ALA A 61 -21.94 -14.38 -5.56
N MET A 62 -22.90 -13.51 -5.25
CA MET A 62 -23.91 -13.77 -4.21
C MET A 62 -25.11 -14.57 -4.71
N GLY A 63 -25.27 -14.75 -6.03
CA GLY A 63 -26.47 -15.38 -6.62
C GLY A 63 -27.68 -14.44 -6.67
N VAL A 64 -27.46 -13.13 -6.72
CA VAL A 64 -28.52 -12.12 -6.69
C VAL A 64 -28.92 -11.76 -8.11
N GLU A 65 -30.17 -12.08 -8.47
CA GLU A 65 -30.71 -11.83 -9.81
C GLU A 65 -31.30 -10.43 -9.94
N THR A 66 -31.91 -9.91 -8.87
CA THR A 66 -32.61 -8.62 -8.88
C THR A 66 -32.26 -7.80 -7.65
N VAL A 67 -32.06 -6.50 -7.86
CA VAL A 67 -31.69 -5.55 -6.82
C VAL A 67 -32.50 -4.27 -6.99
N THR A 68 -33.03 -3.75 -5.88
CA THR A 68 -33.76 -2.47 -5.86
C THR A 68 -32.81 -1.33 -5.46
N LEU A 69 -32.69 -0.32 -6.33
CA LEU A 69 -31.84 0.84 -6.07
C LEU A 69 -32.64 1.98 -5.45
N GLN A 70 -32.25 2.42 -4.25
CA GLN A 70 -32.78 3.63 -3.64
C GLN A 70 -31.94 4.82 -4.08
N LEU A 71 -32.50 5.68 -4.94
CA LEU A 71 -31.80 6.86 -5.43
C LEU A 71 -32.03 8.05 -4.49
N PRO A 72 -30.99 8.81 -4.12
CA PRO A 72 -31.15 10.02 -3.33
C PRO A 72 -31.95 11.06 -4.11
N LYS A 73 -32.79 11.84 -3.41
CA LYS A 73 -33.57 12.90 -4.07
C LYS A 73 -32.60 13.99 -4.55
N ARG A 74 -32.93 14.67 -5.65
CA ARG A 74 -32.07 15.69 -6.29
C ARG A 74 -31.53 16.75 -5.31
N VAL A 75 -32.30 17.10 -4.28
CA VAL A 75 -31.92 18.06 -3.23
C VAL A 75 -30.78 17.60 -2.33
N ASP A 76 -30.57 16.29 -2.17
CA ASP A 76 -29.57 15.71 -1.28
C ASP A 76 -28.16 15.74 -1.87
N ILE A 77 -28.09 15.80 -3.21
CA ILE A 77 -26.85 15.80 -4.00
C ILE A 77 -26.20 17.20 -3.99
N MET A 78 -27.00 18.26 -3.98
CA MET A 78 -26.49 19.65 -4.07
C MET A 78 -25.83 20.13 -2.76
N ARG A 79 -26.23 19.59 -1.60
CA ARG A 79 -25.71 20.02 -0.28
C ARG A 79 -24.28 19.54 0.02
N SER A 80 -23.78 18.49 -0.64
CA SER A 80 -22.49 17.87 -0.28
C SER A 80 -21.26 18.54 -0.91
N ASN A 81 -21.41 19.37 -1.93
CA ASN A 81 -20.28 19.94 -2.68
C ASN A 81 -19.72 21.26 -2.09
N GLY A 82 -20.23 21.72 -0.95
CA GLY A 82 -19.85 23.00 -0.33
C GLY A 82 -18.53 23.02 0.48
N SER A 83 -17.75 21.94 0.52
CA SER A 83 -16.58 21.83 1.42
C SER A 83 -15.37 21.14 0.77
N THR A 84 -14.76 21.75 -0.24
CA THR A 84 -13.34 21.49 -0.58
C THR A 84 -12.64 22.76 -1.05
N SER A 85 -12.60 23.77 -0.19
CA SER A 85 -11.68 24.90 -0.32
C SER A 85 -10.85 25.03 0.96
N THR A 86 -9.53 25.16 0.78
CA THR A 86 -8.46 25.33 1.80
C THR A 86 -8.07 24.03 2.56
N ARG A 87 -6.81 23.58 2.70
CA ARG A 87 -5.47 24.08 2.39
C ARG A 87 -4.61 22.89 1.90
N ARG A 88 -4.07 22.97 0.68
CA ARG A 88 -2.86 22.18 0.35
C ARG A 88 -1.71 22.79 1.16
N ARG A 89 -1.05 21.96 1.98
CA ARG A 89 0.17 22.31 2.72
C ARG A 89 1.28 22.63 1.71
N PRO A 90 1.94 23.80 1.75
CA PRO A 90 3.19 23.98 1.01
C PRO A 90 4.26 23.09 1.66
N THR A 91 4.86 22.20 0.86
CA THR A 91 5.87 21.21 1.24
C THR A 91 7.26 21.79 1.49
N ALA A 92 7.41 23.11 1.58
CA ALA A 92 8.70 23.79 1.61
C ALA A 92 9.48 23.69 2.95
N MET A 93 8.96 23.04 4.00
CA MET A 93 9.60 23.06 5.33
C MET A 93 10.18 21.72 5.80
N LYS A 94 10.11 20.64 4.99
CA LYS A 94 10.73 19.34 5.35
C LYS A 94 12.13 19.12 4.78
N GLU A 95 12.54 19.83 3.72
CA GLU A 95 13.87 19.66 3.10
C GLU A 95 14.99 20.44 3.80
N ALA A 96 14.66 21.42 4.66
CA ALA A 96 15.66 22.17 5.40
C ALA A 96 16.30 21.37 6.55
N ARG A 97 15.66 20.31 7.05
CA ARG A 97 16.11 19.57 8.24
C ARG A 97 17.03 18.36 7.94
N GLU A 98 17.14 17.96 6.68
CA GLU A 98 18.00 16.86 6.24
C GLU A 98 19.46 17.32 6.00
N ARG A 99 19.65 18.59 5.60
CA ARG A 99 20.98 19.13 5.24
C ARG A 99 21.91 19.38 6.43
N GLU A 100 21.41 19.40 7.66
CA GLU A 100 22.25 19.55 8.86
C GLU A 100 22.92 18.25 9.34
N ARG A 101 22.52 17.06 8.84
CA ARG A 101 23.06 15.78 9.34
C ARG A 101 24.39 15.34 8.71
N ILE A 102 24.85 15.97 7.64
CA ILE A 102 26.06 15.54 6.91
C ILE A 102 27.33 16.29 7.34
N GLY A 103 27.22 17.37 8.13
CA GLY A 103 28.36 18.22 8.52
C GLY A 103 29.22 17.78 9.71
N LYS A 104 28.83 16.74 10.49
CA LYS A 104 29.46 16.46 11.81
C LYS A 104 30.41 15.25 11.87
N LYS A 105 30.82 14.68 10.73
CA LYS A 105 31.63 13.44 10.66
C LYS A 105 33.10 13.60 10.23
N LYS A 106 33.65 14.82 10.14
CA LYS A 106 35.03 15.07 9.66
C LYS A 106 36.01 15.67 10.70
N SER A 107 35.74 15.53 12.00
CA SER A 107 36.62 16.07 13.06
C SER A 107 36.84 15.06 14.20
N SER A 108 37.51 13.94 13.92
CA SER A 108 38.25 13.17 14.94
C SER A 108 39.34 12.31 14.29
N ALA A 109 40.12 12.91 13.39
CA ALA A 109 41.32 12.31 12.80
C ALA A 109 42.55 13.06 13.30
N HIS A 110 42.89 12.87 14.58
CA HIS A 110 44.20 13.10 15.20
C HIS A 110 44.07 12.52 16.61
N GLU A 111 44.69 11.41 16.95
CA GLU A 111 46.03 11.32 17.53
C GLU A 111 46.09 9.85 17.98
N SER A 112 47.01 8.98 17.55
CA SER A 112 48.20 8.67 18.37
C SER A 112 48.96 7.56 17.65
N ARG A 113 50.19 7.87 17.25
CA ARG A 113 51.14 6.98 16.59
C ARG A 113 52.43 7.04 17.39
N ARG A 114 52.70 6.08 18.26
CA ARG A 114 54.03 5.76 18.80
C ARG A 114 54.07 4.27 19.19
N THR A 115 54.89 3.49 18.47
CA THR A 115 56.12 2.80 18.95
C THR A 115 55.77 1.51 19.70
N SER A 116 56.35 0.33 19.50
CA SER A 116 57.59 -0.17 18.88
C SER A 116 57.46 -1.72 18.99
N SER A 117 57.99 -2.56 18.12
CA SER A 117 59.36 -3.10 18.15
C SER A 117 59.36 -4.40 17.31
N ASP A 118 60.48 -4.69 16.65
CA ASP A 118 61.14 -6.00 16.39
C ASP A 118 60.28 -7.28 16.20
N ASP A 119 60.47 -8.12 15.18
CA ASP A 119 61.71 -8.67 14.61
C ASP A 119 61.51 -8.97 13.10
N GLY A 120 62.57 -8.77 12.28
CA GLY A 120 62.68 -9.42 10.96
C GLY A 120 63.46 -10.75 11.07
N PRO A 121 64.05 -11.26 9.97
CA PRO A 121 63.58 -11.34 8.60
C PRO A 121 63.72 -12.78 8.04
N THR A 122 63.65 -12.91 6.71
CA THR A 122 64.47 -13.80 5.84
C THR A 122 63.70 -14.90 5.07
N VAL A 123 63.81 -14.81 3.73
CA VAL A 123 63.95 -15.85 2.68
C VAL A 123 62.83 -16.89 2.48
N GLU A 124 62.52 -17.41 1.29
CA GLU A 124 63.09 -17.43 -0.07
C GLU A 124 61.96 -17.92 -1.02
N SER A 125 62.12 -17.71 -2.34
CA SER A 125 61.91 -18.67 -3.45
C SER A 125 60.80 -19.74 -3.35
N GLU A 126 60.02 -20.13 -4.36
CA GLU A 126 60.17 -20.24 -5.82
C GLU A 126 58.81 -20.78 -6.35
N GLN A 127 58.55 -20.59 -7.66
CA GLN A 127 57.99 -21.52 -8.67
C GLN A 127 57.23 -22.79 -8.17
N GLU A 128 56.18 -23.36 -8.78
CA GLU A 128 55.68 -23.38 -10.16
C GLU A 128 54.36 -24.19 -10.17
N SER A 129 53.58 -24.03 -11.23
CA SER A 129 52.88 -25.12 -11.96
C SER A 129 51.68 -25.91 -11.36
N THR A 130 50.60 -25.90 -12.15
CA THR A 130 49.72 -27.05 -12.53
C THR A 130 48.96 -27.82 -11.43
N THR A 131 47.66 -28.06 -11.54
CA THR A 131 47.10 -29.08 -12.45
C THR A 131 45.57 -29.02 -12.49
N VAL A 132 45.04 -29.28 -13.68
CA VAL A 132 43.65 -29.45 -14.08
C VAL A 132 43.10 -30.82 -13.61
N GLY A 133 41.83 -30.89 -13.21
CA GLY A 133 41.08 -32.16 -13.10
C GLY A 133 39.62 -31.84 -12.79
N SER A 134 38.77 -31.71 -13.82
CA SER A 134 37.84 -32.76 -14.31
C SER A 134 36.68 -33.00 -13.38
#